data_AF-A0A1H8GX57-F1
#
_entry.id   AF-A0A1H8GX57-F1
#
_cell.length_a   1.000
_cell.length_b   1.000
_cell.length_c   1.000
_cell.angle_alpha   90.00
_cell.angle_beta   90.00
_cell.angle_gamma   90.00
#
_symmetry.space_group_name_H-M   'P 1'
#
loop_
_entity.id
_entity.type
_entity.pdbx_description
1 polymer ?
#
loop_
_entity_poly.entity_id
_entity_poly.type
_entity_poly.pdbx_seq_one_letter_code
_entity_poly.pdbx_strand_id
1 'polypeptide(L)' 'MIGKLLGLYHPFFLPIWRRVVLVGFLALWAALELATGGTGWAVLAACLAAGCGYEFFIAFDPAKYVRKDKP' A
#
# COMPACT_ATOMS: atom_id res chain seq x y z
N MET A 1 -15.51 7.63 20.97
CA MET A 1 -14.94 8.99 20.81
C MET A 1 -13.41 9.03 20.72
N ILE A 2 -12.72 7.91 20.43
CA ILE A 2 -11.25 7.87 20.29
C ILE A 2 -10.77 8.00 18.81
N GLY A 3 -11.61 7.59 17.85
CA GLY A 3 -11.24 7.59 16.41
C GLY A 3 -11.21 8.97 15.74
N LYS A 4 -11.86 9.99 16.31
CA LYS A 4 -11.77 11.39 15.82
C LYS A 4 -10.52 12.11 16.32
N LEU A 5 -9.95 11.70 17.46
CA LEU A 5 -8.77 12.33 18.06
C LEU A 5 -7.45 11.88 17.41
N LEU A 6 -7.42 10.70 16.78
CA LEU A 6 -6.20 10.12 16.18
C LEU A 6 -6.05 10.34 14.67
N GLY A 7 -6.92 11.13 14.03
CA GLY A 7 -6.77 11.46 12.60
C GLY A 7 -6.84 10.27 11.63
N LEU A 8 -7.36 9.11 12.05
CA LEU A 8 -7.44 7.90 11.23
C LEU A 8 -8.48 7.94 10.10
N TYR A 9 -9.27 9.01 10.01
CA TYR A 9 -10.10 9.35 8.85
C TYR A 9 -9.40 10.38 7.95
N HIS A 10 -8.08 10.27 7.76
CA HIS A 10 -7.38 11.17 6.87
C HIS A 10 -7.55 10.72 5.41
N PRO A 11 -8.05 11.58 4.51
CA PRO A 11 -8.12 11.32 3.07
C PRO A 11 -6.73 11.19 2.39
N PHE A 12 -5.69 10.98 3.19
CA PHE A 12 -4.30 10.80 2.80
C PHE A 12 -4.03 9.40 2.19
N PHE A 13 -4.89 8.41 2.48
CA PHE A 13 -4.80 7.04 1.94
C PHE A 13 -5.81 6.72 0.82
N LEU A 14 -6.64 7.70 0.45
CA LEU A 14 -7.48 7.71 -0.75
C LEU A 14 -6.70 7.81 -2.09
N PRO A 15 -5.56 8.52 -2.20
CA PRO A 15 -4.89 8.68 -3.48
C PRO A 15 -4.24 7.36 -3.92
N ILE A 16 -4.74 6.83 -5.03
CA ILE A 16 -4.24 5.60 -5.64
C ILE A 16 -2.75 5.73 -5.98
N TRP A 17 -2.27 6.94 -6.30
CA TRP A 17 -0.86 7.18 -6.64
C TRP A 17 0.08 6.77 -5.51
N ARG A 18 -0.28 7.01 -4.23
CA ARG A 18 0.62 6.71 -3.11
C ARG A 18 0.85 5.22 -2.96
N ARG A 19 -0.19 4.44 -3.29
CA ARG A 19 -0.15 2.97 -3.30
C ARG A 19 0.77 2.48 -4.41
N VAL A 20 0.62 3.06 -5.61
CA VAL A 20 1.46 2.73 -6.77
C VAL A 20 2.92 3.14 -6.55
N VAL A 21 3.17 4.32 -5.99
CA VAL A 21 4.54 4.78 -5.70
C VAL A 21 5.22 3.87 -4.68
N LEU A 22 4.51 3.45 -3.62
CA LEU A 22 5.09 2.60 -2.58
C LEU A 22 5.36 1.18 -3.10
N VAL A 23 4.39 0.58 -3.80
CA VAL A 23 4.55 -0.74 -4.44
C VAL A 23 5.63 -0.71 -5.50
N GLY A 24 5.64 0.31 -6.36
CA GLY A 24 6.62 0.49 -7.42
C GLY A 24 8.04 0.71 -6.86
N PHE A 25 8.17 1.49 -5.78
CA PHE A 25 9.46 1.68 -5.12
C PHE A 25 10.00 0.38 -4.50
N LEU A 26 9.16 -0.38 -3.80
CA LEU A 26 9.55 -1.69 -3.24
C LEU A 26 9.91 -2.70 -4.33
N ALA A 27 9.16 -2.74 -5.44
CA ALA A 27 9.43 -3.62 -6.57
C ALA A 27 10.75 -3.24 -7.28
N LEU A 28 10.99 -1.95 -7.48
CA LEU A 28 12.24 -1.44 -8.05
C LEU A 28 13.41 -1.76 -7.13
N TRP A 29 13.25 -1.58 -5.81
CA TRP A 29 14.26 -1.92 -4.82
C TRP A 29 14.57 -3.41 -4.81
N ALA A 30 13.56 -4.27 -4.87
CA ALA A 30 13.74 -5.71 -4.96
C ALA A 30 14.52 -6.10 -6.24
N ALA A 31 14.23 -5.47 -7.38
CA ALA A 31 14.93 -5.73 -8.63
C ALA A 31 16.41 -5.28 -8.60
N LEU A 32 16.68 -4.11 -8.00
CA LEU A 32 18.05 -3.62 -7.78
C LEU A 32 18.82 -4.55 -6.84
N GLU A 33 18.17 -5.02 -5.78
CA GLU A 33 18.80 -5.89 -4.80
C GLU A 33 19.07 -7.31 -5.35
N LEU A 34 18.20 -7.81 -6.22
CA LEU A 34 18.45 -9.01 -7.03
C LEU A 34 19.67 -8.81 -7.95
N ALA A 35 19.86 -7.62 -8.50
CA ALA A 35 21.00 -7.31 -9.37
C ALA A 35 22.32 -7.13 -8.59
N THR A 36 22.29 -6.69 -7.33
CA THR A 36 23.47 -6.53 -6.46
C THR A 36 23.83 -7.81 -5.69
N GLY A 37 23.00 -8.86 -5.75
CA GLY A 37 23.25 -10.16 -5.13
C GLY A 37 22.67 -10.32 -3.72
N GLY A 38 21.88 -9.35 -3.25
CA GLY A 38 21.22 -9.34 -1.94
C GLY A 38 19.92 -10.14 -1.91
N THR A 39 19.94 -11.42 -2.29
CA THR A 39 18.72 -12.24 -2.52
C THR A 39 17.77 -12.29 -1.31
N GLY A 40 18.28 -12.28 -0.07
CA GLY A 40 17.45 -12.30 1.13
C GLY A 40 16.56 -11.05 1.27
N TRP A 41 17.16 -9.87 1.13
CA TRP A 41 16.45 -8.59 1.19
C TRP A 41 15.54 -8.39 -0.01
N ALA A 42 15.96 -8.86 -1.18
CA ALA A 42 15.16 -8.78 -2.39
C ALA A 42 13.86 -9.58 -2.31
N VAL A 43 13.89 -10.80 -1.75
CA VAL A 43 12.69 -11.63 -1.55
C VAL A 43 11.72 -10.97 -0.56
N LEU A 44 12.23 -10.40 0.54
CA LEU A 44 11.39 -9.66 1.49
C LEU A 44 10.72 -8.44 0.85
N ALA A 45 11.49 -7.64 0.10
CA ALA A 45 10.95 -6.48 -0.60
C ALA A 45 9.94 -6.88 -1.68
N ALA A 46 10.19 -7.96 -2.42
CA ALA A 46 9.28 -8.51 -3.42
C ALA A 46 7.98 -9.05 -2.79
N CYS A 47 8.06 -9.77 -1.67
CA CYS A 47 6.87 -10.24 -0.93
C CYS A 47 6.03 -9.06 -0.41
N LEU A 48 6.68 -8.01 0.11
CA LEU A 48 6.00 -6.79 0.55
C LEU A 48 5.36 -6.05 -0.63
N ALA A 49 6.06 -5.91 -1.75
CA ALA A 49 5.53 -5.29 -2.97
C ALA A 49 4.30 -6.06 -3.49
N ALA A 50 4.38 -7.40 -3.52
CA ALA A 50 3.28 -8.26 -3.96
C ALA A 50 2.08 -8.21 -3.01
N GLY A 51 2.31 -8.25 -1.69
CA GLY A 51 1.25 -8.14 -0.68
C GLY A 51 0.53 -6.79 -0.73
N CYS A 52 1.29 -5.69 -0.82
CA CYS A 52 0.71 -4.36 -1.00
C CYS A 52 0.00 -4.23 -2.36
N GLY A 53 0.57 -4.77 -3.43
CA GLY A 53 -0.07 -4.82 -4.75
C GLY A 53 -1.40 -5.57 -4.72
N TYR A 54 -1.46 -6.72 -4.06
CA TYR A 54 -2.68 -7.52 -3.93
C TYR A 54 -3.78 -6.78 -3.17
N GLU A 55 -3.46 -6.19 -2.02
CA GLU A 55 -4.40 -5.39 -1.22
C GLU A 55 -4.92 -4.17 -1.98
N PHE A 56 -4.05 -3.51 -2.75
CA PHE A 56 -4.40 -2.25 -3.43
C PHE A 56 -5.03 -2.41 -4.81
N PHE A 57 -4.81 -3.53 -5.51
CA PHE A 57 -5.33 -3.75 -6.86
C PHE A 57 -6.38 -4.86 -6.94
N ILE A 58 -6.27 -5.92 -6.12
CA ILE A 58 -7.17 -7.08 -6.18
C ILE A 58 -8.23 -7.03 -5.06
N ALA A 59 -7.83 -6.76 -3.83
CA ALA A 59 -8.75 -6.66 -2.69
C ALA A 59 -9.36 -5.24 -2.53
N PHE A 60 -9.10 -4.34 -3.48
CA PHE A 60 -9.52 -2.95 -3.35
C PHE A 60 -11.03 -2.79 -3.50
N ASP A 61 -11.69 -2.62 -2.35
CA ASP A 61 -13.10 -2.28 -2.26
C ASP A 61 -13.26 -0.77 -1.98
N PRO A 62 -13.57 0.06 -2.99
CA PRO A 62 -13.81 1.49 -2.80
C PRO A 62 -15.10 1.76 -2.00
N ALA A 63 -16.03 0.81 -1.91
CA ALA A 63 -17.32 1.00 -1.23
C ALA A 63 -17.18 1.05 0.31
N LYS A 64 -16.07 0.57 0.88
CA LYS A 64 -15.76 0.68 2.31
C LYS A 64 -15.28 2.08 2.73
N TYR A 65 -14.87 2.92 1.79
CA TYR A 65 -14.37 4.27 2.04
C TYR A 65 -15.42 5.37 1.78
N VAL A 66 -16.60 4.99 1.28
CA VAL A 66 -17.75 5.89 1.20
C VAL A 66 -18.20 6.16 2.62
N ARG A 67 -18.10 7.41 3.08
CA ARG A 67 -18.79 7.83 4.30
C ARG A 67 -20.25 7.46 4.13
N LYS A 68 -20.75 6.59 5.01
CA LYS A 68 -22.18 6.32 5.11
C LYS A 68 -22.80 7.46 5.94
N ASP A 69 -22.73 8.68 5.41
CA ASP A 69 -23.41 9.84 5.98
C ASP A 69 -24.62 10.18 5.12
N LYS A 70 -25.74 9.49 5.39
CA LYS A 70 -27.07 10.10 5.63
C LYS A 70 -28.22 9.09 5.63
N PRO A 71 -29.42 9.47 6.10
CA PRO A 71 -29.89 10.79 6.57
C PRO A 71 -29.58 11.15 8.02
#